data_AF-A0A1H8QSL6-F1
#
_entry.id   AF-A0A1H8QSL6-F1
#
_cell.length_a   1.000
_cell.length_b   1.000
_cell.length_c   1.000
_cell.angle_alpha   90.00
_cell.angle_beta   90.00
_cell.angle_gamma   90.00
#
_symmetry.space_group_name_H-M   'P 1'
#
loop_
_entity.id
_entity.type
_entity.pdbx_description
1 polymer ?
#
loop_
_entity_poly.entity_id
_entity_poly.type
_entity_poly.pdbx_seq_one_letter_code
_entity_poly.pdbx_strand_id
1 'polypeptide(L)' 'MAIEGETLKEIIVSVVAVGFFIALIVAIGGVYGPSLTGAGGFALIGAIVLFVVAMAVVGFFLSR' A
#
# COMPACT_ATOMS: atom_id res chain seq x y z
N MET A 1 20.75 12.51 17.41
CA MET A 1 19.99 12.53 16.15
C MET A 1 18.55 12.89 16.48
N ALA A 2 18.19 14.17 16.48
CA ALA A 2 16.79 14.56 16.62
C ALA A 2 16.16 14.36 15.24
N ILE A 3 15.19 13.46 15.12
CA ILE A 3 14.41 13.32 13.89
C ILE A 3 13.66 14.63 13.71
N GLU A 4 13.93 15.35 12.61
CA GLU A 4 13.16 16.55 12.26
C GLU A 4 11.71 16.15 12.01
N GLY A 5 10.75 16.99 12.44
CA GLY A 5 9.33 16.64 12.40
C GLY A 5 8.82 16.32 11.00
N GLU A 6 9.46 16.88 9.98
CA GLU A 6 9.20 16.61 8.56
C GLU A 6 9.65 15.21 8.15
N THR A 7 10.88 14.81 8.50
CA THR A 7 11.38 13.44 8.27
C THR A 7 10.55 12.40 9.01
N LEU A 8 10.07 12.72 10.22
CA LEU A 8 9.19 11.81 10.97
C LEU A 8 7.86 11.60 10.23
N LYS A 9 7.30 12.66 9.63
CA LYS A 9 6.05 12.60 8.88
C LYS A 9 6.17 11.72 7.64
N GLU A 10 7.27 11.84 6.89
CA GLU A 10 7.52 10.99 5.72
C GLU A 10 7.63 9.50 6.07
N ILE A 11 8.34 9.19 7.17
CA ILE A 11 8.47 7.82 7.67
C ILE A 11 7.09 7.27 8.05
N ILE A 12 6.31 8.02 8.83
CA ILE A 12 4.97 7.59 9.25
C ILE A 12 4.08 7.33 8.05
N VAL A 13 4.07 8.24 7.08
CA VAL A 13 3.26 8.11 5.86
C VAL A 13 3.66 6.85 5.07
N SER A 14 4.96 6.60 4.92
CA SER A 14 5.46 5.41 4.24
C SER A 14 5.07 4.12 4.96
N VAL A 15 5.21 4.08 6.29
CA VAL A 15 4.83 2.92 7.12
C VAL A 15 3.32 2.65 7.02
N VAL A 16 2.50 3.70 7.10
CA VAL A 16 1.04 3.59 6.97
C VAL A 16 0.65 3.07 5.59
N ALA A 17 1.29 3.55 4.52
CA ALA A 17 1.01 3.09 3.16
C ALA A 17 1.34 1.59 2.98
N VAL A 18 2.48 1.14 3.50
CA VAL A 18 2.85 -0.29 3.46
C VAL A 18 1.88 -1.13 4.30
N GLY A 19 1.51 -0.66 5.49
CA GLY A 19 0.53 -1.35 6.34
C GLY A 19 -0.83 -1.48 5.66
N PHE A 20 -1.28 -0.42 4.99
CA PHE A 20 -2.51 -0.43 4.19
C PHE A 20 -2.44 -1.47 3.07
N PHE A 21 -1.32 -1.55 2.35
CA PHE A 21 -1.13 -2.53 1.29
C PHE A 21 -1.20 -3.97 1.80
N ILE A 22 -0.51 -4.27 2.90
CA ILE A 22 -0.54 -5.59 3.54
C ILE A 22 -1.98 -5.95 3.93
N ALA A 23 -2.71 -5.04 4.56
CA ALA A 23 -4.11 -5.25 4.94
C ALA A 23 -5.00 -5.57 3.72
N LEU A 24 -4.76 -4.88 2.60
CA LEU A 24 -5.47 -5.11 1.33
C LEU A 24 -5.22 -6.54 0.80
N ILE A 25 -3.96 -6.99 0.80
CA ILE A 25 -3.59 -8.32 0.34
C ILE A 25 -4.19 -9.41 1.25
N VAL A 26 -4.14 -9.20 2.57
CA VAL A 26 -4.76 -10.12 3.54
C VAL A 26 -6.27 -10.19 3.32
N ALA A 27 -6.94 -9.06 3.11
CA ALA A 27 -8.37 -9.02 2.82
C ALA A 27 -8.71 -9.78 1.53
N ILE A 28 -7.93 -9.60 0.46
CA ILE A 28 -8.11 -10.34 -0.80
C ILE A 28 -7.91 -11.84 -0.58
N GLY A 29 -6.86 -12.24 0.15
CA GLY A 29 -6.64 -13.64 0.50
C GLY A 29 -7.79 -14.24 1.34
N GLY A 30 -8.37 -13.45 2.25
CA GLY A 30 -9.53 -13.86 3.05
C GLY A 30 -10.81 -14.01 2.22
N VAL A 31 -11.03 -13.18 1.21
CA VAL A 31 -12.22 -13.22 0.36
C VAL A 31 -12.14 -14.32 -0.71
N TYR A 32 -11.00 -14.45 -1.37
CA TYR A 32 -10.82 -15.39 -2.50
C TYR A 32 -10.24 -16.75 -2.10
N GLY A 33 -9.81 -16.90 -0.85
CA GLY A 33 -9.26 -18.15 -0.33
C GLY A 33 -7.92 -18.55 -0.97
N PRO A 34 -7.42 -19.77 -0.70
CA PRO A 34 -6.13 -20.24 -1.21
C PRO A 34 -6.07 -20.44 -2.72
N SER A 35 -7.22 -20.48 -3.40
CA SER A 35 -7.32 -20.56 -4.85
C SER A 35 -7.33 -19.16 -5.47
N LEU A 36 -6.14 -18.61 -5.72
CA LEU A 36 -5.94 -17.34 -6.43
C LEU A 36 -6.17 -17.44 -7.96
N THR A 37 -6.85 -18.48 -8.43
CA THR A 37 -7.16 -18.68 -9.85
C THR A 37 -8.37 -17.82 -10.26
N GLY A 38 -8.36 -17.31 -11.49
CA GLY A 38 -9.44 -16.45 -12.00
C GLY A 38 -9.50 -15.08 -11.32
N ALA A 39 -10.65 -14.73 -10.74
CA ALA A 39 -10.94 -13.40 -10.22
C ALA A 39 -10.00 -12.95 -9.08
N GLY A 40 -9.55 -13.88 -8.22
CA GLY A 40 -8.63 -13.57 -7.11
C GLY A 40 -7.26 -13.09 -7.59
N GLY A 41 -6.75 -13.67 -8.68
CA GLY A 41 -5.49 -13.23 -9.30
C GLY A 41 -5.58 -11.81 -9.88
N PHE A 42 -6.69 -11.49 -10.56
CA PHE A 42 -6.93 -10.13 -11.05
C PHE A 42 -7.12 -9.13 -9.90
N ALA A 43 -7.77 -9.53 -8.79
CA ALA A 43 -7.90 -8.69 -7.61
C ALA A 43 -6.53 -8.35 -6.98
N LEU A 44 -5.61 -9.32 -6.90
CA LEU A 44 -4.24 -9.08 -6.44
C LEU A 44 -3.48 -8.13 -7.37
N ILE A 45 -3.55 -8.35 -8.69
CA ILE A 45 -2.91 -7.46 -9.68
C ILE A 45 -3.47 -6.04 -9.54
N GLY A 46 -4.80 -5.91 -9.44
CA GLY A 46 -5.46 -4.63 -9.23
C GLY A 46 -5.01 -3.94 -7.94
N ALA A 47 -4.85 -4.67 -6.85
CA ALA A 47 -4.35 -4.14 -5.58
C ALA A 47 -2.91 -3.65 -5.67
N ILE A 48 -2.04 -4.36 -6.40
CA ILE A 48 -0.65 -3.93 -6.66
C ILE A 48 -0.65 -2.64 -7.47
N VAL A 49 -1.42 -2.58 -8.56
CA VAL A 49 -1.51 -1.37 -9.41
C VAL A 49 -2.04 -0.19 -8.60
N LEU A 50 -3.10 -0.39 -7.81
CA LEU A 50 -3.63 0.62 -6.90
C LEU A 50 -2.56 1.11 -5.93
N PHE A 51 -1.79 0.21 -5.33
CA PHE A 51 -0.73 0.56 -4.38
C PHE A 51 0.37 1.40 -5.03
N VAL A 52 0.82 1.02 -6.23
CA VAL A 52 1.82 1.81 -6.97
C VAL A 52 1.31 3.22 -7.26
N VAL A 53 0.06 3.35 -7.72
CA VAL A 53 -0.56 4.66 -7.97
C VAL A 53 -0.69 5.46 -6.68
N ALA A 54 -1.13 4.84 -5.59
CA ALA A 54 -1.25 5.48 -4.29
C ALA A 54 0.13 6.01 -3.81
N MET A 55 1.19 5.22 -3.96
CA MET A 55 2.55 5.64 -3.61
C MET A 55 3.06 6.78 -4.50
N ALA A 56 2.72 6.76 -5.79
CA ALA A 56 3.06 7.86 -6.69
C ALA A 56 2.36 9.17 -6.27
N VAL A 57 1.08 9.09 -5.89
CA VAL A 57 0.31 10.23 -5.39
C VAL A 57 0.89 10.72 -4.05
N VAL A 58 1.17 9.82 -3.12
CA VAL A 58 1.79 10.17 -1.82
C VAL A 58 3.14 10.84 -2.03
N GLY A 59 4.01 10.29 -2.88
CA GLY A 59 5.30 10.89 -3.20
C GLY A 59 5.16 12.29 -3.82
N PHE A 60 4.17 12.49 -4.70
CA PHE A 60 3.87 13.80 -5.25
C PHE A 60 3.41 14.81 -4.18
N PHE A 61 2.59 14.38 -3.22
CA PHE A 61 2.13 15.22 -2.11
C PHE A 61 3.22 15.53 -1.10
N LEU A 62 4.16 14.60 -0.85
CA LEU A 62 5.30 14.84 0.06
C LEU A 62 6.37 15.72 -0.59
N SER A 63 6.52 15.64 -1.91
CA SER A 63 7.43 16.51 -2.67
C SER A 63 6.99 17.99 -2.71
N ARG A 64 5.83 18.33 -2.15
CA ARG A 64 5.21 19.65 -2.25
C ARG A 64 5.01 20.26 -0.87
#